data_AF-A0AAW3MHZ8-F1
#
_entry.id   AF-A0AAW3MHZ8-F1
#
_cell.length_a   1.000
_cell.length_b   1.000
_cell.length_c   1.000
_cell.angle_alpha   90.00
_cell.angle_beta   90.00
_cell.angle_gamma   90.00
#
_symmetry.space_group_name_H-M   'P 1'
#
loop_
_entity.id
_entity.type
_entity.pdbx_description
1 polymer ?
#
loop_
_entity_poly.entity_id
_entity_poly.type
_entity_poly.pdbx_seq_one_letter_code
_entity_poly.pdbx_strand_id
1 'polypeptide(L)' 'MVPLTSDESEGMFLYDTRDGAVYDYELRDHARFIAGETDARWATFTAFLAWYFDETAADA' A
#
# COMPACT_ATOMS: atom_id res chain seq x y z
N MET A 1 2.84 5.82 9.63
CA MET A 1 2.34 5.54 8.27
C MET A 1 1.75 6.80 7.70
N VAL A 2 1.94 7.03 6.40
CA VAL A 2 1.43 8.19 5.67
C VAL A 2 0.57 7.68 4.51
N PRO A 3 -0.67 8.17 4.36
CA PRO A 3 -1.52 7.81 3.23
C PRO A 3 -0.95 8.38 1.93
N LEU A 4 -0.81 7.53 0.91
CA LEU A 4 -0.40 7.92 -0.44
C LEU A 4 -1.60 8.15 -1.36
N THR A 5 -2.74 7.53 -1.06
CA THR A 5 -4.00 7.68 -1.79
C THR A 5 -5.14 7.97 -0.81
N SER A 6 -6.26 8.46 -1.35
CA SER A 6 -7.56 8.48 -0.64
C SER A 6 -7.98 7.05 -0.28
N ASP A 7 -8.83 6.90 0.74
CA ASP A 7 -9.40 5.60 1.13
C ASP A 7 -10.46 5.10 0.15
N GLU A 8 -11.06 6.01 -0.64
CA GLU A 8 -12.17 5.69 -1.56
C GLU A 8 -13.25 4.77 -0.94
N SER A 9 -13.43 4.83 0.39
CA SER A 9 -14.26 3.92 1.20
C SER A 9 -13.89 2.42 1.21
N GLU A 10 -12.77 2.02 0.61
CA GLU A 10 -12.36 0.60 0.48
C GLU A 10 -10.95 0.31 1.01
N GLY A 11 -10.04 1.27 0.94
CA GLY A 11 -8.63 1.06 1.28
C GLY A 11 -7.70 2.12 0.69
N MET A 12 -6.42 2.07 1.07
CA MET A 12 -5.41 3.02 0.57
C MET A 12 -4.01 2.42 0.59
N PHE A 13 -3.11 3.02 -0.17
CA PHE A 13 -1.69 2.74 -0.02
C PHE A 13 -1.12 3.52 1.15
N LEU A 14 -0.45 2.81 2.08
CA LEU A 14 0.18 3.37 3.26
C LEU A 14 1.69 3.24 3.17
N TYR A 15 2.39 4.37 3.25
CA TYR A 15 3.85 4.43 3.32
C TYR A 15 4.34 4.37 4.76
N ASP A 16 5.26 3.46 5.06
CA ASP A 16 5.99 3.46 6.33
C ASP A 16 7.27 4.31 6.19
N THR A 17 7.31 5.41 6.91
CA THR A 17 8.43 6.37 6.87
C THR A 17 9.69 5.86 7.57
N ARG A 18 9.62 4.72 8.27
CA ARG A 18 10.75 4.15 9.02
C ARG A 18 11.66 3.29 8.14
N ASP A 19 11.07 2.44 7.31
CA ASP A 19 11.78 1.47 6.46
C ASP A 19 11.54 1.71 4.96
N GLY A 20 10.61 2.58 4.60
CA GLY A 20 10.29 2.92 3.23
C GLY A 20 9.33 1.93 2.56
N ALA A 21 8.75 0.99 3.30
CA ALA A 21 7.82 0.00 2.77
C ALA A 21 6.45 0.63 2.44
N VAL A 22 5.73 0.01 1.50
CA VAL A 22 4.37 0.40 1.14
C VAL A 22 3.41 -0.77 1.33
N TYR A 23 2.33 -0.50 2.06
CA TYR A 23 1.27 -1.43 2.36
C TYR A 23 0.05 -1.12 1.51
N ASP A 24 -0.62 -2.16 1.07
CA ASP A 24 -1.95 -2.10 0.50
C ASP A 24 -2.96 -2.35 1.62
N TYR A 25 -3.50 -1.29 2.18
CA TYR A 25 -4.41 -1.36 3.31
C TYR A 25 -5.84 -1.45 2.80
N GLU A 26 -6.54 -2.51 3.19
CA GLU A 26 -7.97 -2.67 2.92
C GLU A 26 -8.78 -2.52 4.20
N LEU A 27 -9.91 -1.80 4.15
CA LEU A 27 -10.77 -1.59 5.33
C LEU A 27 -11.25 -2.93 5.94
N ARG A 28 -11.49 -3.94 5.09
CA ARG A 28 -11.94 -5.28 5.52
C ARG A 28 -10.92 -6.01 6.39
N ASP A 29 -9.63 -5.70 6.24
CA ASP A 29 -8.52 -6.33 6.96
C ASP A 29 -7.95 -5.42 8.07
N HIS A 30 -8.67 -4.36 8.44
CA HIS A 30 -8.22 -3.37 9.44
C HIS A 30 -7.70 -4.01 10.73
N ALA A 31 -8.42 -4.99 11.28
CA ALA A 31 -8.03 -5.65 12.53
C ALA A 31 -6.66 -6.35 12.42
N ARG A 32 -6.40 -7.02 11.29
CA ARG A 32 -5.13 -7.72 11.03
C ARG A 32 -3.99 -6.74 10.80
N PHE A 33 -4.29 -5.64 10.10
CA PHE A 33 -3.33 -4.57 9.87
C PHE A 33 -2.85 -3.94 11.17
N ILE A 34 -3.77 -3.62 12.08
CA ILE A 34 -3.44 -3.07 13.41
C ILE A 34 -2.71 -4.11 14.28
N ALA A 35 -2.98 -5.40 14.12
CA ALA A 35 -2.26 -6.48 14.79
C ALA A 35 -0.83 -6.69 14.27
N GLY A 36 -0.44 -6.04 13.17
CA GLY A 36 0.87 -6.23 12.53
C GLY A 36 1.00 -7.55 11.76
N GLU A 37 -0.13 -8.14 11.36
CA GLU A 37 -0.21 -9.42 10.65
C GLU A 37 -0.28 -9.26 9.12
N THR A 38 -0.10 -8.03 8.64
CA THR A 38 -0.12 -7.68 7.22
C THR A 38 1.30 -7.41 6.75
N ASP A 39 1.75 -8.13 5.73
CA ASP A 39 3.03 -7.89 5.09
C ASP A 39 2.97 -6.67 4.16
N ALA A 40 4.10 -5.99 4.00
CA ALA A 40 4.21 -4.94 3.00
C ALA A 40 4.06 -5.52 1.59
N ARG A 41 3.20 -4.90 0.77
CA ARG A 41 3.03 -5.30 -0.63
C ARG A 41 4.25 -4.91 -1.48
N TRP A 42 4.90 -3.79 -1.14
CA TRP A 42 6.17 -3.38 -1.72
C TRP A 42 7.20 -3.05 -0.65
N ALA A 43 8.40 -3.61 -0.78
CA ALA A 43 9.49 -3.39 0.16
C ALA A 43 10.07 -1.97 0.13
N THR A 44 9.86 -1.21 -0.96
CA THR A 44 10.33 0.17 -1.08
C THR A 44 9.32 1.06 -1.81
N PHE A 45 9.35 2.35 -1.52
CA PHE A 45 8.53 3.35 -2.23
C PHE A 45 8.81 3.38 -3.74
N THR A 46 10.07 3.21 -4.17
CA THR A 46 10.40 3.17 -5.60
C THR A 46 9.78 1.96 -6.30
N ALA A 47 9.72 0.79 -5.64
CA ALA A 47 9.05 -0.38 -6.19
C ALA A 47 7.53 -0.16 -6.33
N PHE A 48 6.92 0.54 -5.36
CA PHE A 48 5.54 1.00 -5.48
C PHE A 48 5.35 1.94 -6.68
N LEU A 49 6.20 2.96 -6.86
CA LEU A 49 6.08 3.91 -7.98
C LEU A 49 6.25 3.22 -9.33
N ALA A 50 7.18 2.26 -9.43
CA ALA A 50 7.40 1.50 -10.65
C ALA A 50 6.14 0.74 -11.06
N TRP A 51 5.44 0.13 -10.10
CA TRP A 51 4.15 -0.52 -10.35
C TRP A 51 3.01 0.48 -10.61
N TYR A 52 2.94 1.57 -9.83
CA TYR A 52 1.83 2.53 -9.89
C TYR A 52 1.77 3.30 -11.21
N PHE A 53 2.93 3.56 -11.81
CA PHE A 53 3.06 4.23 -13.10
C PHE A 53 3.35 3.26 -14.26
N ASP A 54 3.29 1.95 -14.02
CA ASP A 54 3.40 0.98 -15.10
C ASP A 54 2.13 1.04 -15.97
N GLU A 55 2.22 1.70 -17.12
CA GLU A 55 1.11 1.83 -18.07
C GLU A 55 0.65 0.47 -18.64
N THR A 56 1.44 -0.60 -18.48
CA THR A 56 1.05 -1.96 -18.90
C THR A 56 0.23 -2.71 -17.85
N ALA A 57 0.13 -2.20 -16.62
CA ALA A 57 -0.65 -2.82 -15.54
C ALA A 57 -2.16 -2.52 -15.64
N ALA A 58 -2.57 -1.56 -16.49
CA ALA A 58 -3.97 -1.16 -16.67
C ALA A 58 -4.76 -2.04 -17.67
N ASP A 59 -4.08 -2.90 -18.44
CA ASP A 59 -4.64 -3.70 -19.53
C ASP A 59 -4.65 -5.23 -19.27
N ALA A 60 -4.39 -5.68 -18.03
CA ALA A 60 -4.30 -7.11 -17.67
C ALA A 60 -5.47 -7.60 -16.81
#